data_AF-A0A2E0HS44-F1
#
_entry.id   AF-A0A2E0HS44-F1
#
_cell.length_a   1.000
_cell.length_b   1.000
_cell.length_c   1.000
_cell.angle_alpha   90.00
_cell.angle_beta   90.00
_cell.angle_gamma   90.00
#
_symmetry.space_group_name_H-M   'P 1'
#
loop_
_entity.id
_entity.type
_entity.pdbx_description
1 polymer ?
#
loop_
_entity_poly.entity_id
_entity_poly.type
_entity_poly.pdbx_seq_one_letter_code
_entity_poly.pdbx_strand_id
1 'polypeptide(L)'
;MHLKYLVIFFFIISCEVQESTNIYKSPDDDKRIDTKIQLENYSKEKLEIVKSKIMSTFDIKNINLMDNFSFFIKVPDISKYIDCGFMNDEKYVEYIERIFGSSLQATVKIDLIEEDSFFNINKMSIDYLFMSNETGTRWRFKTNKPKELLVGNPVYDENPYRTCISINVLEKKIIEIIRSQDDLL
;
A
#
# COMPACT_ATOMS: atom_id res chain seq x y z
N MET A 1 -18.86 61.61 43.92
CA MET A 1 -17.84 60.92 43.11
C MET A 1 -18.16 59.43 43.12
N HIS A 2 -18.91 58.94 42.14
CA HIS A 2 -19.21 57.51 42.00
C HIS A 2 -19.02 57.12 40.54
N LEU A 3 -17.88 56.51 40.24
CA LEU A 3 -17.58 55.92 38.94
C LEU A 3 -18.10 54.48 38.97
N LYS A 4 -19.22 54.21 38.30
CA LYS A 4 -19.75 52.86 38.13
C LYS A 4 -18.96 52.18 37.01
N TYR A 5 -18.14 51.20 37.36
CA TYR A 5 -17.45 50.36 36.38
C TYR A 5 -18.42 49.29 35.87
N LEU A 6 -18.72 49.33 34.57
CA LEU A 6 -19.45 48.29 33.85
C LEU A 6 -18.43 47.23 33.39
N VAL A 7 -18.42 46.07 34.03
CA VAL A 7 -17.58 44.93 33.61
C VAL A 7 -18.33 44.18 32.51
N ILE A 8 -17.82 44.26 31.28
CA ILE A 8 -18.32 43.49 30.14
C ILE A 8 -17.62 42.14 30.15
N PHE A 9 -18.37 41.07 30.41
CA PHE A 9 -17.91 39.69 30.31
C PHE A 9 -17.91 39.29 28.83
N PHE A 10 -16.75 39.34 28.18
CA PHE A 10 -16.57 38.73 26.86
C PHE A 10 -16.54 37.21 27.04
N PHE A 11 -17.66 36.54 26.77
CA PHE A 11 -17.63 35.11 26.48
C PHE A 11 -16.93 34.91 25.14
N ILE A 12 -15.62 34.63 25.22
CA ILE A 12 -14.89 33.98 24.13
C ILE A 12 -15.47 32.58 24.00
N ILE A 13 -16.50 32.46 23.16
CA ILE A 13 -16.95 31.17 22.66
C ILE A 13 -15.81 30.69 21.77
N SER A 14 -14.90 29.90 22.33
CA SER A 14 -14.10 29.01 21.52
C SER A 14 -15.09 28.09 20.84
N CYS A 15 -15.34 28.31 19.54
CA CYS A 15 -15.84 27.25 18.69
C CYS A 15 -14.69 26.23 18.66
N GLU A 16 -14.61 25.37 19.68
CA GLU A 16 -13.97 24.07 19.47
C GLU A 16 -14.73 23.47 18.31
N VAL A 17 -14.05 23.35 17.17
CA VAL A 17 -14.54 22.56 16.04
C VAL A 17 -14.89 21.23 16.66
N GLN A 18 -16.18 20.95 16.79
CA GLN A 18 -16.69 19.70 17.32
C GLN A 18 -15.87 18.61 16.65
N GLU A 19 -15.04 17.90 17.42
CA GLU A 19 -14.22 16.81 16.91
C GLU A 19 -15.18 15.95 16.11
N SER A 20 -15.07 16.00 14.78
CA SER A 20 -15.86 15.15 13.92
C SER A 20 -15.63 13.75 14.46
N THR A 21 -16.68 13.06 14.91
CA THR A 21 -16.60 11.65 15.29
C THR A 21 -15.95 10.95 14.11
N ASN A 22 -14.65 10.64 14.21
CA ASN A 22 -13.85 10.21 13.08
C ASN A 22 -14.19 8.75 12.81
N ILE A 23 -15.19 8.50 11.98
CA ILE A 23 -15.74 7.16 11.77
C ILE A 23 -14.88 6.39 10.76
N TYR A 24 -14.28 5.30 11.22
CA TYR A 24 -13.59 4.37 10.33
C TYR A 24 -14.54 3.42 9.59
N LYS A 25 -14.28 3.20 8.30
CA LYS A 25 -14.93 2.16 7.48
C LYS A 25 -13.87 1.26 6.86
N SER A 26 -13.94 -0.05 7.13
CA SER A 26 -13.01 -1.05 6.57
C SER A 26 -13.17 -1.15 5.04
N PRO A 27 -12.09 -1.45 4.29
CA PRO A 27 -12.20 -1.80 2.88
C PRO A 27 -12.98 -3.11 2.69
N ASP A 28 -13.50 -3.29 1.49
CA ASP A 28 -14.15 -4.52 1.03
C ASP A 28 -13.09 -5.56 0.62
N ASP A 29 -13.11 -6.74 1.24
CA ASP A 29 -12.06 -7.77 1.16
C ASP A 29 -12.26 -8.78 0.00
N ASP A 30 -13.22 -8.55 -0.89
CA ASP A 30 -13.50 -9.49 -1.98
C ASP A 30 -12.44 -9.46 -3.12
N LYS A 31 -11.46 -8.56 -3.06
CA LYS A 31 -10.46 -8.36 -4.12
C LYS A 31 -9.30 -9.36 -4.02
N ARG A 32 -9.55 -10.61 -4.38
CA ARG A 32 -8.48 -11.62 -4.57
C ARG A 32 -7.99 -11.67 -6.02
N ILE A 33 -6.70 -11.95 -6.20
CA ILE A 33 -6.06 -12.17 -7.51
C ILE A 33 -5.39 -13.53 -7.58
N ASP A 34 -5.46 -14.21 -8.72
CA ASP A 34 -4.61 -15.38 -8.96
C ASP A 34 -3.17 -14.93 -9.26
N THR A 35 -2.25 -15.33 -8.39
CA THR A 35 -0.82 -15.03 -8.53
C THR A 35 -0.02 -16.20 -9.11
N LYS A 36 -0.68 -17.29 -9.51
CA LYS A 36 -0.06 -18.37 -10.27
C LYS A 36 0.24 -17.88 -11.68
N ILE A 37 1.47 -18.14 -12.13
CA ILE A 37 1.95 -17.74 -13.45
C ILE A 37 2.04 -18.98 -14.34
N GLN A 38 2.67 -20.05 -13.86
CA GLN A 38 2.79 -21.36 -14.51
C GLN A 38 3.31 -21.28 -15.95
N LEU A 39 4.49 -20.67 -16.11
CA LEU A 39 5.20 -20.61 -17.38
C LEU A 39 6.45 -21.47 -17.32
N GLU A 40 6.70 -22.22 -18.37
CA GLU A 40 7.81 -23.16 -18.46
C GLU A 40 8.77 -22.74 -19.58
N ASN A 41 10.00 -23.23 -19.53
CA ASN A 41 10.98 -23.06 -20.59
C ASN A 41 11.28 -21.59 -20.97
N TYR A 42 11.23 -20.65 -20.01
CA TYR A 42 11.66 -19.28 -20.24
C TYR A 42 13.15 -19.25 -20.52
N SER A 43 13.55 -18.66 -21.65
CA SER A 43 14.97 -18.46 -21.94
C SER A 43 15.55 -17.34 -21.07
N LYS A 44 16.87 -17.37 -20.88
CA LYS A 44 17.61 -16.27 -20.23
C LYS A 44 17.34 -14.92 -20.88
N GLU A 45 17.23 -14.87 -22.20
CA GLU A 45 16.93 -13.64 -22.95
C GLU A 45 15.54 -13.10 -22.59
N LYS A 46 14.50 -13.95 -22.56
CA LYS A 46 13.15 -13.55 -22.13
C LYS A 46 13.18 -12.97 -20.70
N LEU A 47 13.94 -13.59 -19.79
CA LEU A 47 14.08 -13.08 -18.43
C LEU A 47 14.81 -11.74 -18.35
N GLU A 48 15.85 -11.51 -19.14
CA GLU A 48 16.51 -10.20 -19.18
C GLU A 48 15.58 -9.10 -19.71
N ILE A 49 14.69 -9.42 -20.65
CA ILE A 49 13.65 -8.49 -21.11
C ILE A 49 12.63 -8.21 -20.00
N VAL A 50 12.14 -9.25 -19.30
CA VAL A 50 11.24 -9.09 -18.14
C VAL A 50 11.91 -8.20 -17.08
N LYS A 51 13.16 -8.49 -16.73
CA LYS A 51 13.95 -7.70 -15.77
C LYS A 51 14.03 -6.24 -16.19
N SER A 52 14.40 -5.98 -17.44
CA SER A 52 14.53 -4.63 -17.99
C SER A 52 13.19 -3.87 -17.99
N LYS A 53 12.08 -4.53 -18.33
CA LYS A 53 10.73 -3.95 -18.31
C LYS A 53 10.26 -3.64 -16.89
N ILE A 54 10.52 -4.50 -15.91
CA ILE A 54 10.21 -4.23 -14.50
C ILE A 54 11.02 -3.01 -14.03
N MET A 55 12.33 -3.00 -14.30
CA MET A 55 13.21 -1.90 -13.92
C MET A 55 12.76 -0.56 -14.48
N SER A 56 12.40 -0.49 -15.77
CA SER A 56 11.93 0.75 -16.39
C SER A 56 10.52 1.16 -15.94
N THR A 57 9.60 0.19 -15.75
CA THR A 57 8.22 0.46 -15.33
C THR A 57 8.15 1.05 -13.92
N PHE A 58 9.02 0.60 -13.02
CA PHE A 58 8.99 0.97 -11.59
C PHE A 58 10.17 1.83 -11.17
N ASP A 59 10.98 2.34 -12.12
CA ASP A 59 12.14 3.21 -11.86
C ASP A 59 13.16 2.59 -10.88
N ILE A 60 13.46 1.30 -11.09
CA ILE A 60 14.38 0.52 -10.24
C ILE A 60 15.74 0.39 -10.91
N LYS A 61 16.81 0.73 -10.20
CA LYS A 61 18.18 0.75 -10.75
C LYS A 61 18.75 -0.62 -11.10
N ASN A 62 18.46 -1.63 -10.28
CA ASN A 62 18.91 -2.99 -10.50
C ASN A 62 18.05 -3.95 -9.68
N ILE A 63 17.74 -5.12 -10.26
CA ILE A 63 17.06 -6.21 -9.59
C ILE A 63 17.70 -7.54 -9.97
N ASN A 64 17.57 -8.53 -9.10
CA ASN A 64 17.78 -9.93 -9.43
C ASN A 64 16.43 -10.63 -9.32
N LEU A 65 15.94 -11.24 -10.41
CA LEU A 65 14.64 -11.93 -10.41
C LEU A 65 14.68 -13.27 -9.66
N MET A 66 15.87 -13.84 -9.44
CA MET A 66 16.07 -15.03 -8.59
C MET A 66 15.96 -14.71 -7.09
N ASP A 67 16.17 -13.45 -6.73
CA ASP A 67 16.06 -12.96 -5.35
C ASP A 67 14.79 -12.12 -5.17
N ASN A 68 14.47 -11.81 -3.91
CA ASN A 68 13.47 -10.79 -3.64
C ASN A 68 14.04 -9.42 -4.02
N PHE A 69 13.23 -8.58 -4.66
CA PHE A 69 13.57 -7.18 -4.90
C PHE A 69 12.53 -6.26 -4.29
N SER A 70 12.96 -5.07 -3.86
CA SER A 70 12.08 -4.10 -3.19
C SER A 70 12.22 -2.72 -3.79
N PHE A 71 11.12 -1.98 -3.81
CA PHE A 71 11.10 -0.59 -4.26
C PHE A 71 10.01 0.19 -3.53
N PHE A 72 10.16 1.51 -3.50
CA PHE A 72 9.18 2.41 -2.91
C PHE A 72 8.20 2.87 -3.98
N ILE A 73 6.92 2.84 -3.63
CA ILE A 73 5.84 3.42 -4.42
C ILE A 73 5.81 4.93 -4.15
N LYS A 74 5.66 5.72 -5.21
CA LYS A 74 5.58 7.18 -5.11
C LYS A 74 4.33 7.58 -4.32
N VAL A 75 4.49 8.54 -3.41
CA VAL A 75 3.46 9.00 -2.47
C VAL A 75 2.10 9.35 -3.10
N PRO A 76 1.99 10.06 -4.26
CA PRO A 76 0.67 10.32 -4.83
C PRO A 76 -0.03 9.06 -5.37
N ASP A 77 0.66 7.93 -5.47
CA ASP A 77 0.15 6.70 -6.04
C ASP A 77 -0.19 5.64 -5.00
N ILE A 78 0.13 5.82 -3.70
CA ILE A 78 -0.06 4.77 -2.68
C ILE A 78 -1.52 4.28 -2.65
N SER A 79 -2.50 5.18 -2.70
CA SER A 79 -3.93 4.84 -2.71
C SER A 79 -4.42 4.13 -3.98
N LYS A 80 -3.57 3.99 -5.01
CA LYS A 80 -3.81 3.17 -6.20
C LYS A 80 -3.40 1.71 -6.01
N TYR A 81 -2.50 1.43 -5.06
CA TYR A 81 -1.96 0.09 -4.84
C TYR A 81 -2.55 -0.60 -3.61
N ILE A 82 -2.91 0.17 -2.59
CA ILE A 82 -3.41 -0.36 -1.33
C ILE A 82 -4.69 0.36 -0.92
N ASP A 83 -5.58 -0.38 -0.25
CA ASP A 83 -6.82 0.13 0.30
C ASP A 83 -6.83 -0.16 1.81
N CYS A 84 -6.90 0.89 2.61
CA CYS A 84 -7.02 0.75 4.06
C CYS A 84 -8.39 1.22 4.56
N GLY A 85 -9.36 1.36 3.66
CA GLY A 85 -10.70 1.86 3.95
C GLY A 85 -10.75 3.38 4.01
N PHE A 86 -11.69 3.91 4.78
CA PHE A 86 -11.96 5.34 4.88
C PHE A 86 -11.92 5.81 6.34
N MET A 87 -11.46 7.04 6.52
CA MET A 87 -11.72 7.83 7.72
C MET A 87 -12.70 8.93 7.34
N ASN A 88 -13.91 8.88 7.90
CA ASN A 88 -15.05 9.66 7.43
C ASN A 88 -15.29 9.44 5.93
N ASP A 89 -15.03 10.47 5.11
CA ASP A 89 -15.20 10.48 3.66
C ASP A 89 -13.85 10.53 2.90
N GLU A 90 -12.72 10.45 3.61
CA GLU A 90 -11.37 10.45 3.05
C GLU A 90 -10.78 9.02 3.07
N LYS A 91 -10.06 8.61 2.02
CA LYS A 91 -9.34 7.32 2.05
C LYS A 91 -8.33 7.33 3.19
N TYR A 92 -8.29 6.27 3.98
CA TYR A 92 -7.47 6.24 5.18
C TYR A 92 -5.97 6.42 4.89
N VAL A 93 -5.50 5.91 3.76
CA VAL A 93 -4.13 6.11 3.28
C VAL A 93 -3.83 7.60 3.02
N GLU A 94 -4.77 8.32 2.41
CA GLU A 94 -4.65 9.75 2.10
C GLU A 94 -4.73 10.59 3.40
N TYR A 95 -5.60 10.19 4.33
CA TYR A 95 -5.66 10.76 5.68
C TYR A 95 -4.32 10.65 6.40
N ILE A 96 -3.68 9.46 6.40
CA ILE A 96 -2.38 9.25 7.03
C ILE A 96 -1.29 10.07 6.34
N GLU A 97 -1.28 10.11 5.01
CA GLU A 97 -0.33 10.93 4.24
C GLU A 97 -0.43 12.41 4.61
N ARG A 98 -1.64 12.96 4.61
CA ARG A 98 -1.90 14.39 4.85
C ARG A 98 -1.46 14.84 6.24
N ILE A 99 -1.64 14.00 7.26
CA ILE A 99 -1.39 14.37 8.65
C ILE A 99 0.03 14.00 9.08
N PHE A 100 0.49 12.80 8.75
CA PHE A 100 1.72 12.22 9.31
C PHE A 100 2.81 11.96 8.28
N GLY A 101 2.51 12.18 6.99
CA GLY A 101 3.28 11.63 5.89
C GLY A 101 3.26 10.10 5.87
N SER A 102 3.51 9.53 4.70
CA SER A 102 3.50 8.09 4.54
C SER A 102 4.53 7.58 3.54
N SER A 103 4.78 6.29 3.60
CA SER A 103 5.57 5.59 2.61
C SER A 103 5.03 4.17 2.41
N LEU A 104 5.18 3.66 1.19
CA LEU A 104 4.83 2.29 0.84
C LEU A 104 6.01 1.64 0.15
N GLN A 105 6.51 0.55 0.72
CA GLN A 105 7.48 -0.33 0.10
C GLN A 105 6.79 -1.61 -0.35
N ALA A 106 7.05 -2.03 -1.58
CA ALA A 106 6.65 -3.33 -2.11
C ALA A 106 7.90 -4.22 -2.24
N THR A 107 7.81 -5.44 -1.75
CA THR A 107 8.83 -6.49 -1.90
C THR A 107 8.25 -7.61 -2.74
N VAL A 108 8.77 -7.78 -3.94
CA VAL A 108 8.32 -8.76 -4.91
C VAL A 108 9.19 -10.01 -4.80
N LYS A 109 8.53 -11.16 -4.79
CA LYS A 109 9.15 -12.47 -4.91
C LYS A 109 8.54 -13.21 -6.09
N ILE A 110 9.38 -13.64 -7.01
CA ILE A 110 9.01 -14.52 -8.13
C ILE A 110 9.58 -15.90 -7.82
N ASP A 111 8.72 -16.92 -7.90
CA ASP A 111 9.11 -18.32 -7.74
C ASP A 111 9.64 -18.82 -9.09
N LEU A 112 10.97 -18.78 -9.22
CA LEU A 112 11.69 -19.02 -10.46
C LEU A 112 12.69 -20.16 -10.24
N ILE A 113 12.55 -21.22 -11.03
CA ILE A 113 13.38 -22.44 -10.93
C ILE A 113 14.19 -22.55 -12.22
N GLU A 114 15.51 -22.70 -12.10
CA GLU A 114 16.40 -22.93 -13.25
C GLU A 114 16.55 -24.43 -13.51
N GLU A 115 16.27 -24.87 -14.73
CA GLU A 115 16.38 -26.25 -15.20
C GLU A 115 17.00 -26.26 -16.60
N ASP A 116 18.12 -26.96 -16.78
CA ASP A 116 18.79 -27.16 -18.08
C ASP A 116 18.96 -25.88 -18.94
N SER A 117 19.35 -24.76 -18.31
CA SER A 117 19.53 -23.42 -18.93
C SER A 117 18.23 -22.68 -19.29
N PHE A 118 17.09 -23.22 -18.91
CA PHE A 118 15.79 -22.58 -18.97
C PHE A 118 15.26 -22.29 -17.57
N PHE A 119 14.17 -21.53 -17.51
CA PHE A 119 13.56 -21.14 -16.26
C PHE A 119 12.06 -21.42 -16.24
N ASN A 120 11.57 -21.96 -15.13
CA ASN A 120 10.16 -22.17 -14.86
C ASN A 120 9.68 -21.12 -13.86
N ILE A 121 8.61 -20.40 -14.19
CA ILE A 121 8.00 -19.35 -13.35
C ILE A 121 6.67 -19.88 -12.80
N ASN A 122 6.66 -20.22 -11.51
CA ASN A 122 5.51 -20.88 -10.90
C ASN A 122 4.45 -19.88 -10.44
N LYS A 123 4.86 -18.92 -9.61
CA LYS A 123 3.98 -17.94 -8.96
C LYS A 123 4.75 -16.69 -8.57
N MET A 124 3.99 -15.67 -8.18
CA MET A 124 4.53 -14.46 -7.59
C MET A 124 3.83 -14.13 -6.28
N SER A 125 4.51 -13.42 -5.40
CA SER A 125 3.92 -12.80 -4.22
C SER A 125 4.52 -11.43 -3.97
N ILE A 126 3.70 -10.51 -3.46
CA ILE A 126 4.14 -9.18 -3.04
C ILE A 126 3.85 -9.00 -1.55
N ASP A 127 4.88 -8.61 -0.81
CA ASP A 127 4.78 -8.15 0.56
C ASP A 127 4.79 -6.62 0.57
N TYR A 128 3.85 -6.02 1.30
CA TYR A 128 3.73 -4.57 1.44
C TYR A 128 4.12 -4.14 2.85
N LEU A 129 4.90 -3.06 2.92
CA LEU A 129 5.19 -2.32 4.14
C LEU A 129 4.71 -0.88 3.95
N PHE A 130 3.51 -0.60 4.46
CA PHE A 130 2.98 0.76 4.55
C PHE A 130 3.36 1.36 5.91
N MET A 131 3.85 2.59 5.93
CA MET A 131 4.35 3.24 7.13
C MET A 131 3.84 4.68 7.23
N SER A 132 3.41 5.08 8.43
CA SER A 132 3.25 6.50 8.78
C SER A 132 4.63 7.05 9.16
N ASN A 133 5.07 8.11 8.49
CA ASN A 133 6.44 8.59 8.62
C ASN A 133 6.69 9.27 9.98
N GLU A 134 5.74 10.06 10.46
CA GLU A 134 5.84 10.74 11.76
C GLU A 134 5.73 9.76 12.93
N THR A 135 4.71 8.89 12.93
CA THR A 135 4.45 7.99 14.06
C THR A 135 5.30 6.72 14.03
N GLY A 136 5.90 6.39 12.89
CA GLY A 136 6.63 5.13 12.68
C GLY A 136 5.74 3.88 12.67
N THR A 137 4.41 4.02 12.69
CA THR A 137 3.47 2.91 12.65
C THR A 137 3.59 2.16 11.33
N ARG A 138 3.66 0.81 11.38
CA ARG A 138 3.94 -0.05 10.21
C ARG A 138 2.85 -1.09 10.00
N TRP A 139 2.22 -1.05 8.83
CA TRP A 139 1.30 -2.06 8.33
C TRP A 139 2.05 -3.01 7.40
N ARG A 140 2.16 -4.27 7.80
CA ARG A 140 2.76 -5.35 7.00
C ARG A 140 1.68 -6.33 6.55
N PHE A 141 1.46 -6.42 5.25
CA PHE A 141 0.47 -7.31 4.65
C PHE A 141 1.00 -7.90 3.34
N LYS A 142 0.30 -8.89 2.81
CA LYS A 142 0.70 -9.56 1.56
C LYS A 142 -0.46 -9.57 0.58
N THR A 143 -0.18 -9.75 -0.71
CA THR A 143 -1.21 -10.06 -1.70
C THR A 143 -2.13 -11.18 -1.20
N ASN A 144 -3.45 -11.00 -1.33
CA ASN A 144 -4.51 -11.91 -0.86
C ASN A 144 -4.51 -12.21 0.65
N LYS A 145 -3.75 -11.45 1.46
CA LYS A 145 -3.68 -11.61 2.92
C LYS A 145 -3.76 -10.23 3.58
N PRO A 146 -4.98 -9.74 3.85
CA PRO A 146 -5.24 -8.53 4.62
C PRO A 146 -4.51 -8.54 5.96
N LYS A 147 -4.25 -7.35 6.50
CA LYS A 147 -3.77 -7.20 7.87
C LYS A 147 -4.57 -6.15 8.61
N GLU A 148 -5.03 -6.53 9.79
CA GLU A 148 -5.54 -5.61 10.80
C GLU A 148 -4.40 -5.09 11.68
N LEU A 149 -4.44 -3.79 11.97
CA LEU A 149 -3.51 -3.12 12.88
C LEU A 149 -4.27 -2.36 13.96
N LEU A 150 -3.82 -2.50 15.20
CA LEU A 150 -4.33 -1.75 16.34
C LEU A 150 -3.75 -0.33 16.33
N VAL A 151 -4.59 0.69 16.24
CA VAL A 151 -4.17 2.10 16.38
C VAL A 151 -4.24 2.55 17.84
N GLY A 152 -3.23 3.29 18.29
CA GLY A 152 -3.03 3.63 19.71
C GLY A 152 -3.96 4.71 20.28
N ASN A 153 -4.73 5.40 19.45
CA ASN A 153 -5.73 6.38 19.87
C ASN A 153 -6.96 6.31 18.94
N PRO A 154 -7.80 5.25 19.04
CA PRO A 154 -9.10 5.28 18.39
C PRO A 154 -9.93 6.42 18.99
N VAL A 155 -10.88 6.97 18.24
CA VAL A 155 -11.94 7.79 18.83
C VAL A 155 -12.60 6.99 19.96
N TYR A 156 -13.01 7.65 21.03
CA TYR A 156 -13.64 7.02 22.19
C TYR A 156 -14.78 6.08 21.74
N ASP A 157 -14.77 4.84 22.22
CA ASP A 157 -15.69 3.74 21.85
C ASP A 157 -15.63 3.20 20.41
N GLU A 158 -14.66 3.61 19.59
CA GLU A 158 -14.47 3.02 18.26
C GLU A 158 -13.56 1.78 18.25
N ASN A 159 -13.85 0.88 17.32
CA ASN A 159 -13.00 -0.26 17.01
C ASN A 159 -11.57 0.25 16.66
N PRO A 160 -10.52 -0.15 17.39
CA PRO A 160 -9.15 0.31 17.15
C PRO A 160 -8.44 -0.41 15.99
N TYR A 161 -9.09 -1.38 15.35
CA TYR A 161 -8.49 -2.11 14.24
C TYR A 161 -8.68 -1.36 12.92
N ARG A 162 -7.60 -1.30 12.13
CA ARG A 162 -7.58 -0.76 10.77
C ARG A 162 -7.06 -1.84 9.83
N THR A 163 -7.85 -2.19 8.83
CA THR A 163 -7.51 -3.21 7.83
C THR A 163 -6.86 -2.55 6.64
N CYS A 164 -5.77 -3.14 6.14
CA CYS A 164 -5.17 -2.79 4.85
C CYS A 164 -5.10 -4.01 3.93
N ILE A 165 -5.46 -3.80 2.67
CA ILE A 165 -5.45 -4.79 1.59
C ILE A 165 -4.71 -4.26 0.36
N SER A 166 -4.22 -5.17 -0.49
CA SER A 166 -3.74 -4.83 -1.84
C SER A 166 -4.94 -4.67 -2.78
N ILE A 167 -4.87 -3.70 -3.70
CA ILE A 167 -5.86 -3.51 -4.78
C ILE A 167 -5.49 -4.37 -6.01
N ASN A 168 -4.37 -5.11 -5.95
CA ASN A 168 -3.87 -6.01 -6.99
C ASN A 168 -3.36 -5.32 -8.27
N VAL A 169 -3.21 -3.99 -8.27
CA VAL A 169 -2.72 -3.23 -9.44
C VAL A 169 -1.28 -3.60 -9.76
N LEU A 170 -0.42 -3.69 -8.74
CA LEU A 170 0.99 -3.99 -8.94
C LEU A 170 1.19 -5.45 -9.41
N GLU A 171 0.43 -6.35 -8.81
CA GLU A 171 0.40 -7.78 -9.12
C GLU A 171 0.02 -8.00 -10.58
N LYS A 172 -1.08 -7.38 -11.04
CA LYS A 172 -1.50 -7.43 -12.45
C LYS A 172 -0.41 -6.94 -13.37
N LYS A 173 0.23 -5.81 -13.04
CA LYS A 173 1.24 -5.19 -13.90
C LYS A 173 2.49 -6.06 -14.04
N ILE A 174 2.98 -6.65 -12.95
CA ILE A 174 4.15 -7.54 -13.02
C ILE A 174 3.82 -8.84 -13.75
N ILE A 175 2.65 -9.44 -13.49
CA ILE A 175 2.20 -10.65 -14.21
C ILE A 175 2.06 -10.38 -15.71
N GLU A 176 1.49 -9.23 -16.10
CA GLU A 176 1.39 -8.80 -17.50
C GLU A 176 2.77 -8.67 -18.15
N ILE A 177 3.73 -8.04 -17.48
CA ILE A 177 5.10 -7.92 -17.98
C ILE A 177 5.71 -9.30 -18.22
N ILE A 178 5.57 -10.22 -17.27
CA ILE A 178 6.09 -11.58 -17.36
C ILE A 178 5.46 -12.30 -18.55
N ARG A 179 4.12 -12.36 -18.63
CA ARG A 179 3.38 -13.07 -19.68
C ARG A 179 3.57 -12.48 -21.08
N SER A 180 3.79 -11.18 -21.20
CA SER A 180 4.02 -10.53 -22.50
C SER A 180 5.23 -11.06 -23.27
N GLN A 181 6.12 -11.82 -22.62
CA GLN A 181 7.27 -12.47 -23.27
C GLN A 181 7.00 -13.92 -23.70
N ASP A 182 5.87 -14.49 -23.27
CA ASP A 182 5.42 -15.80 -23.72
C ASP A 182 4.64 -15.69 -25.04
N ASP A 183 3.76 -14.69 -25.13
CA ASP A 183 2.89 -14.42 -26.30
C ASP A 183 3.63 -13.94 -27.57
N LEU A 184 4.96 -13.84 -27.55
CA LEU A 184 5.79 -13.40 -28.68
C LEU A 184 6.27 -14.58 -29.58
N LEU A 185 5.65 -15.75 -29.46
CA LEU A 185 5.91 -16.95 -30.26
C LEU A 185 4.72 -17.32 -31.15
#